data_AF-A0A7Y1YRH1-F1
#
_entry.id   AF-A0A7Y1YRH1-F1
#
_cell.length_a   1.000
_cell.length_b   1.000
_cell.length_c   1.000
_cell.angle_alpha   90.00
_cell.angle_beta   90.00
_cell.angle_gamma   90.00
#
_symmetry.space_group_name_H-M   'P 1'
#
loop_
_entity.id
_entity.type
_entity.pdbx_description
1 polymer ?
#
loop_
_entity_poly.entity_id
_entity_poly.type
_entity_poly.pdbx_seq_one_letter_code
_entity_poly.pdbx_strand_id
1 'polypeptide(L)'
;LEDPVRGQENMSILRKTVDIQLATNMCTTSFKDLPNSIRVHSEDIILSDHHFWGGLKASLELYRICKTFGRGLSMHSNSHLGVSMAAMVHLGAALPEFDYEFDTHYPWQNEDIIVGGKLAVENGCVRVPQGPGLGVEIDRNQLEKMHQNYLSCGLKRRDDAFEMKKINPEWEFMDTRY
;
A
#
# COMPACT_ATOMS: atom_id res chain seq x y z
N LEU A 1 -4.02 -9.45 11.83
CA LEU A 1 -4.63 -8.18 12.30
C LEU A 1 -3.64 -7.06 12.01
N GLU A 2 -4.04 -6.05 11.25
CA GLU A 2 -3.16 -4.97 10.81
C GLU A 2 -3.24 -3.77 11.76
N ASP A 3 -2.07 -3.30 12.23
CA ASP A 3 -1.90 -2.10 13.07
C ASP A 3 -2.99 -1.86 14.16
N PRO A 4 -3.36 -2.88 14.97
CA PRO A 4 -4.40 -2.74 16.00
C PRO A 4 -4.03 -1.80 17.15
N VAL A 5 -2.73 -1.56 17.33
CA VAL A 5 -2.17 -0.64 18.34
C VAL A 5 -1.02 0.13 17.71
N ARG A 6 -0.75 1.32 18.24
CA ARG A 6 0.28 2.20 17.69
C ARG A 6 1.68 1.87 18.18
N GLY A 7 2.64 1.87 17.25
CA GLY A 7 4.07 1.79 17.53
C GLY A 7 4.56 0.35 17.76
N GLN A 8 5.84 0.13 17.46
CA GLN A 8 6.45 -1.19 17.51
C GLN A 8 6.45 -1.79 18.93
N GLU A 9 6.60 -0.96 19.96
CA GLU A 9 6.58 -1.41 21.36
C GLU A 9 5.23 -2.02 21.74
N ASN A 10 4.13 -1.33 21.45
CA ASN A 10 2.79 -1.84 21.78
C ASN A 10 2.42 -3.03 20.90
N MET A 11 2.80 -3.01 19.62
CA MET A 11 2.63 -4.16 18.73
C MET A 11 3.37 -5.39 19.26
N SER A 12 4.61 -5.23 19.75
CA SER A 12 5.39 -6.30 20.39
C SER A 12 4.74 -6.83 21.68
N ILE A 13 4.18 -5.94 22.51
CA ILE A 13 3.45 -6.34 23.72
C ILE A 13 2.22 -7.16 23.33
N LEU A 14 1.38 -6.64 22.42
CA LEU A 14 0.17 -7.33 21.96
C LEU A 14 0.51 -8.67 21.31
N ARG A 15 1.58 -8.73 20.50
CA ARG A 15 1.98 -9.96 19.84
C ARG A 15 2.28 -11.11 20.82
N LYS A 16 2.77 -10.79 22.02
CA LYS A 16 3.06 -11.78 23.07
C LYS A 16 1.82 -12.22 23.85
N THR A 17 0.70 -11.51 23.70
CA THR A 17 -0.55 -11.79 24.43
C THR A 17 -1.61 -12.47 23.58
N VAL A 18 -1.45 -12.50 22.25
CA VAL A 18 -2.42 -13.09 21.31
C VAL A 18 -1.76 -14.11 20.37
N ASP A 19 -2.53 -15.12 19.96
CA ASP A 19 -2.10 -16.15 19.00
C ASP A 19 -2.36 -15.75 17.53
N ILE A 20 -2.85 -14.53 17.29
CA ILE A 20 -3.15 -14.01 15.95
C ILE A 20 -1.91 -13.29 15.40
N GLN A 21 -1.60 -13.50 14.11
CA GLN A 21 -0.52 -12.78 13.45
C GLN A 21 -0.81 -11.28 13.33
N LEU A 22 0.20 -10.47 13.60
CA LEU A 22 0.14 -9.02 13.46
C LEU A 22 0.81 -8.57 12.16
N ALA A 23 0.20 -7.61 11.49
CA ALA A 23 0.70 -7.03 10.25
C ALA A 23 0.87 -5.51 10.38
N THR A 24 1.73 -4.88 9.58
CA THR A 24 1.91 -3.42 9.63
C THR A 24 2.21 -2.78 8.28
N ASN A 25 1.62 -1.60 8.06
CA ASN A 25 2.10 -0.54 7.15
C ASN A 25 2.27 0.80 7.89
N MET A 26 2.24 0.82 9.22
CA MET A 26 2.39 2.04 10.02
C MET A 26 3.67 2.06 10.85
N CYS A 27 3.94 1.00 11.63
CA CYS A 27 5.05 1.00 12.60
C CYS A 27 6.39 0.50 12.03
N THR A 28 6.39 -0.14 10.85
CA THR A 28 7.59 -0.46 10.07
C THR A 28 7.37 -0.07 8.62
N THR A 29 7.88 1.09 8.20
CA THR A 29 7.62 1.65 6.85
C THR A 29 8.89 2.01 6.09
N SER A 30 10.06 1.77 6.68
CA SER A 30 11.34 2.00 6.05
C SER A 30 12.40 1.00 6.51
N PHE A 31 13.49 0.88 5.75
CA PHE A 31 14.63 0.04 6.15
C PHE A 31 15.26 0.46 7.49
N LYS A 32 15.09 1.73 7.89
CA LYS A 32 15.57 2.24 9.17
C LYS A 32 14.78 1.65 10.35
N ASP A 33 13.54 1.24 10.14
CA ASP A 33 12.66 0.71 11.19
C ASP A 33 12.89 -0.79 11.44
N LEU A 34 13.39 -1.51 10.42
CA LEU A 34 13.60 -2.97 10.46
C LEU A 34 14.49 -3.44 11.63
N PRO A 35 15.63 -2.80 11.97
CA PRO A 35 16.45 -3.27 13.08
C PRO A 35 15.69 -3.33 14.41
N ASN A 36 14.83 -2.34 14.67
CA ASN A 36 14.03 -2.32 15.89
C ASN A 36 12.88 -3.33 15.82
N SER A 37 12.15 -3.37 14.70
CA SER A 37 11.04 -4.30 14.50
C SER A 37 11.47 -5.75 14.68
N ILE A 38 12.62 -6.14 14.10
CA ILE A 38 13.20 -7.47 14.25
C ILE A 38 13.57 -7.73 15.71
N ARG A 39 14.24 -6.77 16.37
CA ARG A 39 14.70 -6.90 17.75
C ARG A 39 13.56 -7.11 18.75
N VAL A 40 12.45 -6.38 18.59
CA VAL A 40 11.31 -6.47 19.51
C VAL A 40 10.24 -7.45 19.04
N HIS A 41 10.29 -7.91 17.80
CA HIS A 41 9.26 -8.70 17.14
C HIS A 41 7.90 -7.99 17.19
N SER A 42 7.80 -6.82 16.56
CA SER A 42 6.57 -6.03 16.56
C SER A 42 5.48 -6.60 15.64
N GLU A 43 5.83 -7.14 14.48
CA GLU A 43 4.89 -7.66 13.49
C GLU A 43 5.35 -8.99 12.92
N ASP A 44 4.43 -9.88 12.56
CA ASP A 44 4.76 -11.10 11.81
C ASP A 44 4.79 -10.87 10.29
N ILE A 45 4.07 -9.85 9.81
CA ILE A 45 3.85 -9.58 8.38
C ILE A 45 4.10 -8.09 8.10
N ILE A 46 4.93 -7.79 7.10
CA ILE A 46 5.10 -6.41 6.60
C ILE A 46 4.28 -6.23 5.32
N LEU A 47 3.44 -5.20 5.28
CA LEU A 47 2.77 -4.76 4.06
C LEU A 47 3.68 -3.77 3.34
N SER A 48 4.38 -4.26 2.32
CA SER A 48 5.27 -3.42 1.51
C SER A 48 4.50 -2.48 0.60
N ASP A 49 5.12 -1.37 0.23
CA ASP A 49 4.55 -0.42 -0.73
C ASP A 49 5.69 0.25 -1.49
N HIS A 50 5.80 -0.07 -2.77
CA HIS A 50 6.89 0.41 -3.60
C HIS A 50 6.93 1.95 -3.73
N HIS A 51 5.85 2.67 -3.45
CA HIS A 51 5.83 4.13 -3.52
C HIS A 51 6.68 4.78 -2.43
N PHE A 52 6.75 4.19 -1.23
CA PHE A 52 7.51 4.76 -0.10
C PHE A 52 8.69 3.91 0.37
N TRP A 53 8.76 2.62 0.00
CA TRP A 53 9.93 1.77 0.28
C TRP A 53 11.10 1.98 -0.68
N GLY A 54 10.95 2.79 -1.74
CA GLY A 54 12.02 3.11 -2.68
C GLY A 54 11.96 2.34 -4.00
N GLY A 55 10.77 1.92 -4.43
CA GLY A 55 10.53 1.27 -5.72
C GLY A 55 10.73 -0.25 -5.72
N LEU A 56 10.55 -0.85 -6.89
CA LEU A 56 10.42 -2.32 -7.04
C LEU A 56 11.63 -3.10 -6.51
N LYS A 57 12.85 -2.63 -6.79
CA LYS A 57 14.08 -3.30 -6.34
C LYS A 57 14.22 -3.29 -4.82
N ALA A 58 13.88 -2.17 -4.19
CA ALA A 58 13.90 -2.05 -2.74
C ALA A 58 12.82 -2.96 -2.12
N SER A 59 11.63 -3.06 -2.72
CA SER A 59 10.62 -4.03 -2.27
C SER A 59 11.08 -5.49 -2.39
N LEU A 60 11.84 -5.86 -3.44
CA LEU A 60 12.47 -7.19 -3.55
C LEU A 60 13.56 -7.41 -2.49
N GLU A 61 14.28 -6.37 -2.10
CA GLU A 61 15.24 -6.43 -0.99
C GLU A 61 14.52 -6.63 0.35
N LEU A 62 13.46 -5.87 0.61
CA LEU A 62 12.59 -6.07 1.77
C LEU A 62 12.05 -7.50 1.84
N TYR A 63 11.59 -8.05 0.71
CA TYR A 63 11.15 -9.45 0.63
C TYR A 63 12.24 -10.42 1.13
N ARG A 64 13.49 -10.27 0.66
CA ARG A 64 14.61 -11.12 1.08
C ARG A 64 14.91 -10.98 2.57
N ILE A 65 14.82 -9.76 3.10
CA ILE A 65 14.98 -9.51 4.54
C ILE A 65 13.86 -10.23 5.30
N CYS A 66 12.59 -10.09 4.87
CA CYS A 66 11.46 -10.76 5.49
C CYS A 66 11.68 -12.28 5.55
N LYS A 67 12.05 -12.91 4.41
CA LYS A 67 12.39 -14.34 4.38
C LYS A 67 13.53 -14.71 5.32
N THR A 68 14.58 -13.88 5.40
CA THR A 68 15.74 -14.13 6.27
C THR A 68 15.36 -14.13 7.75
N PHE A 69 14.45 -13.25 8.15
CA PHE A 69 14.02 -13.09 9.55
C PHE A 69 12.69 -13.79 9.87
N GLY A 70 12.20 -14.66 8.98
CA GLY A 70 10.95 -15.41 9.20
C GLY A 70 9.70 -14.54 9.29
N ARG A 71 9.68 -13.40 8.57
CA ARG A 71 8.51 -12.52 8.42
C ARG A 71 7.77 -12.84 7.13
N GLY A 72 6.45 -12.75 7.18
CA GLY A 72 5.60 -12.74 5.99
C GLY A 72 5.67 -11.40 5.27
N LEU A 73 5.28 -11.39 4.00
CA LEU A 73 5.17 -10.19 3.19
C LEU A 73 3.81 -10.15 2.49
N SER A 74 3.17 -8.98 2.53
CA SER A 74 2.09 -8.61 1.62
C SER A 74 2.42 -7.25 0.97
N MET A 75 1.48 -6.69 0.20
CA MET A 75 1.59 -5.36 -0.37
C MET A 75 0.39 -4.50 0.02
N HIS A 76 0.69 -3.36 0.63
CA HIS A 76 -0.25 -2.26 0.78
C HIS A 76 -0.33 -1.45 -0.52
N SER A 77 -1.50 -0.85 -0.76
CA SER A 77 -1.58 0.30 -1.64
C SER A 77 -2.71 1.25 -1.24
N ASN A 78 -2.51 2.54 -1.51
CA ASN A 78 -3.49 3.58 -1.28
C ASN A 78 -4.26 3.93 -2.58
N SER A 79 -4.92 5.08 -2.65
CA SER A 79 -5.59 5.55 -3.86
C SER A 79 -4.61 5.71 -5.03
N HIS A 80 -4.64 4.77 -5.96
CA HIS A 80 -3.70 4.69 -7.09
C HIS A 80 -4.40 4.38 -8.42
N LEU A 81 -3.70 4.58 -9.54
CA LEU A 81 -4.18 4.31 -10.91
C LEU A 81 -3.43 3.14 -11.57
N GLY A 82 -3.65 2.94 -12.86
CA GLY A 82 -3.16 1.80 -13.63
C GLY A 82 -1.65 1.68 -13.74
N VAL A 83 -0.90 2.78 -13.68
CA VAL A 83 0.57 2.75 -13.67
C VAL A 83 1.09 2.07 -12.39
N SER A 84 0.61 2.49 -11.23
CA SER A 84 0.93 1.85 -9.94
C SER A 84 0.42 0.42 -9.88
N MET A 85 -0.77 0.16 -10.41
CA MET A 85 -1.33 -1.19 -10.47
C MET A 85 -0.43 -2.12 -11.28
N ALA A 86 0.01 -1.70 -12.47
CA ALA A 86 0.93 -2.48 -13.30
C ALA A 86 2.26 -2.74 -12.58
N ALA A 87 2.81 -1.72 -11.92
CA ALA A 87 4.06 -1.85 -11.15
C ALA A 87 3.92 -2.85 -9.99
N MET A 88 2.80 -2.82 -9.25
CA MET A 88 2.49 -3.79 -8.19
C MET A 88 2.32 -5.20 -8.74
N VAL A 89 1.60 -5.37 -9.85
CA VAL A 89 1.41 -6.69 -10.48
C VAL A 89 2.74 -7.28 -10.93
N HIS A 90 3.63 -6.49 -11.54
CA HIS A 90 4.97 -6.94 -11.90
C HIS A 90 5.82 -7.30 -10.69
N LEU A 91 5.75 -6.51 -9.60
CA LEU A 91 6.44 -6.82 -8.35
C LEU A 91 5.93 -8.15 -7.77
N GLY A 92 4.62 -8.31 -7.64
CA GLY A 92 3.99 -9.53 -7.15
C GLY A 92 4.37 -10.76 -7.98
N ALA A 93 4.39 -10.63 -9.30
CA ALA A 93 4.79 -11.71 -10.20
C ALA A 93 6.29 -12.08 -10.12
N ALA A 94 7.13 -11.16 -9.63
CA ALA A 94 8.56 -11.39 -9.43
C ALA A 94 8.89 -11.97 -8.05
N LEU A 95 7.94 -12.01 -7.11
CA LEU A 95 8.10 -12.67 -5.82
C LEU A 95 7.99 -14.20 -5.99
N PRO A 96 9.02 -14.98 -5.60
CA PRO A 96 8.96 -16.44 -5.73
C PRO A 96 7.81 -17.08 -4.96
N GLU A 97 7.47 -16.49 -3.82
CA GLU A 97 6.39 -16.89 -2.93
C GLU A 97 5.93 -15.67 -2.14
N PHE A 98 4.65 -15.62 -1.81
CA PHE A 98 4.07 -14.64 -0.91
C PHE A 98 2.90 -15.29 -0.19
N ASP A 99 2.71 -14.93 1.08
CA ASP A 99 1.80 -15.64 1.98
C ASP A 99 0.36 -15.11 1.89
N TYR A 100 0.17 -13.90 1.34
CA TYR A 100 -1.10 -13.16 1.37
C TYR A 100 -1.37 -12.42 0.07
N GLU A 101 -2.65 -12.26 -0.26
CA GLU A 101 -3.11 -11.37 -1.33
C GLU A 101 -2.74 -9.90 -1.05
N PHE A 102 -2.69 -9.11 -2.12
CA PHE A 102 -2.27 -7.71 -2.07
C PHE A 102 -3.45 -6.76 -2.01
N ASP A 103 -3.32 -5.70 -1.23
CA ASP A 103 -4.34 -4.68 -1.10
C ASP A 103 -4.43 -3.82 -2.36
N THR A 104 -5.65 -3.45 -2.73
CA THR A 104 -5.86 -2.44 -3.77
C THR A 104 -7.12 -1.61 -3.58
N HIS A 105 -6.99 -0.30 -3.79
CA HIS A 105 -8.11 0.62 -3.91
C HIS A 105 -8.68 0.70 -5.33
N TYR A 106 -8.17 -0.10 -6.26
CA TYR A 106 -8.56 -0.03 -7.67
C TYR A 106 -10.08 -0.16 -7.92
N PRO A 107 -10.86 -0.96 -7.17
CA PRO A 107 -12.32 -0.98 -7.32
C PRO A 107 -13.00 0.37 -7.08
N TRP A 108 -12.42 1.24 -6.25
CA TRP A 108 -12.96 2.58 -5.95
C TRP A 108 -12.63 3.64 -7.00
N GLN A 109 -11.76 3.32 -7.97
CA GLN A 109 -11.42 4.23 -9.05
C GLN A 109 -12.42 4.11 -10.20
N ASN A 110 -12.93 5.25 -10.67
CA ASN A 110 -13.84 5.31 -11.81
C ASN A 110 -13.13 5.63 -13.14
N GLU A 111 -11.95 6.25 -13.06
CA GLU A 111 -11.18 6.74 -14.21
C GLU A 111 -9.75 6.19 -14.13
N ASP A 112 -9.08 6.13 -15.28
CA ASP A 112 -7.66 5.80 -15.38
C ASP A 112 -7.01 6.61 -16.50
N ILE A 113 -5.69 6.74 -16.43
CA ILE A 113 -4.84 7.46 -17.38
C ILE A 113 -4.13 6.52 -18.36
N ILE A 114 -4.35 5.21 -18.28
CA ILE A 114 -3.76 4.24 -19.21
C ILE A 114 -4.69 3.95 -20.39
N VAL A 115 -4.11 3.65 -21.55
CA VAL A 115 -4.84 3.25 -22.76
C VAL A 115 -5.67 1.99 -22.49
N GLY A 116 -6.94 2.00 -22.92
CA GLY A 116 -7.89 0.91 -22.68
C GLY A 116 -8.61 0.99 -21.33
N GLY A 117 -8.26 1.98 -20.49
CA GLY A 117 -8.85 2.16 -19.17
C GLY A 117 -8.29 1.19 -18.13
N LYS A 118 -9.07 0.92 -17.08
CA LYS A 118 -8.60 0.14 -15.94
C LYS A 118 -8.18 -1.28 -16.31
N LEU A 119 -7.11 -1.77 -15.68
CA LEU A 119 -6.72 -3.19 -15.76
C LEU A 119 -7.85 -4.08 -15.20
N ALA A 120 -8.13 -5.19 -15.89
CA ALA A 120 -9.17 -6.13 -15.47
C ALA A 120 -8.77 -6.87 -14.19
N VAL A 121 -9.69 -6.93 -13.23
CA VAL A 121 -9.60 -7.78 -12.04
C VAL A 121 -10.58 -8.93 -12.23
N GLU A 122 -10.06 -10.13 -12.45
CA GLU A 122 -10.85 -11.33 -12.74
C GLU A 122 -10.56 -12.38 -11.67
N ASN A 123 -11.61 -12.89 -11.01
CA ASN A 123 -11.50 -13.85 -9.90
C ASN A 123 -10.54 -13.41 -8.78
N GLY A 124 -10.51 -12.10 -8.49
CA GLY A 124 -9.63 -11.53 -7.47
C GLY A 124 -8.17 -11.38 -7.90
N CYS A 125 -7.84 -11.62 -9.17
CA CYS A 125 -6.47 -11.54 -9.69
C CYS A 125 -6.37 -10.54 -10.84
N VAL A 126 -5.17 -9.99 -11.03
CA VAL A 126 -4.81 -9.21 -12.21
C VAL A 126 -3.72 -9.92 -12.97
N ARG A 127 -3.93 -10.07 -14.28
CA ARG A 127 -2.96 -10.70 -15.16
C ARG A 127 -1.77 -9.77 -15.35
N VAL A 128 -0.57 -10.34 -15.31
CA VAL A 128 0.66 -9.60 -15.62
C VAL A 128 0.58 -9.06 -17.06
N PRO A 129 0.72 -7.73 -17.27
CA PRO A 129 0.77 -7.17 -18.61
C PRO A 129 1.88 -7.82 -19.45
N GLN A 130 1.56 -8.23 -20.68
CA GLN A 130 2.47 -9.01 -21.54
C GLN A 130 3.38 -8.15 -22.43
N GLY A 131 3.10 -6.85 -22.54
CA GLY A 131 3.93 -5.91 -23.30
C GLY A 131 5.27 -5.60 -22.62
N PRO A 132 6.22 -4.96 -23.33
CA PRO A 132 7.49 -4.57 -22.76
C PRO A 132 7.33 -3.54 -21.63
N GLY A 133 8.29 -3.52 -20.70
CA GLY A 133 8.27 -2.60 -19.55
C GLY A 133 7.11 -2.92 -18.61
N LEU A 134 6.34 -1.89 -18.20
CA LEU A 134 5.14 -2.09 -17.39
C LEU A 134 3.97 -2.69 -18.21
N GLY A 135 4.05 -2.70 -19.54
CA GLY A 135 2.99 -3.18 -20.42
C GLY A 135 1.74 -2.31 -20.44
N VAL A 136 1.86 -1.03 -20.04
CA VAL A 136 0.81 -0.01 -20.12
C VAL A 136 1.33 1.23 -20.84
N GLU A 137 0.44 1.91 -21.54
CA GLU A 137 0.71 3.18 -22.23
C GLU A 137 -0.19 4.28 -21.66
N ILE A 138 0.28 5.53 -21.69
CA ILE A 138 -0.51 6.68 -21.20
C ILE A 138 -1.49 7.14 -22.27
N ASP A 139 -2.77 7.19 -21.91
CA ASP A 139 -3.79 7.93 -22.65
C ASP A 139 -3.64 9.42 -22.33
N ARG A 140 -3.10 10.17 -23.28
CA ARG A 140 -2.82 11.61 -23.11
C ARG A 140 -4.08 12.44 -22.96
N ASN A 141 -5.21 12.02 -23.53
CA ASN A 141 -6.47 12.75 -23.42
C ASN A 141 -7.06 12.56 -22.01
N GLN A 142 -7.02 11.32 -21.50
CA GLN A 142 -7.45 11.03 -20.12
C GLN A 142 -6.54 11.70 -19.09
N LEU A 143 -5.23 11.69 -19.32
CA LEU A 143 -4.27 12.41 -18.49
C LEU A 143 -4.59 13.91 -18.44
N GLU A 144 -4.81 14.54 -19.61
CA GLU A 144 -5.17 15.96 -19.68
C GLU A 144 -6.49 16.25 -18.95
N LYS A 145 -7.51 15.41 -19.14
CA LYS A 145 -8.79 15.53 -18.43
C LYS A 145 -8.61 15.50 -16.91
N MET A 146 -7.85 14.53 -16.40
CA MET A 146 -7.59 14.40 -14.96
C MET A 146 -6.71 15.54 -14.43
N HIS A 147 -5.79 16.07 -15.26
CA HIS A 147 -5.01 17.26 -14.93
C HIS A 147 -5.90 18.51 -14.79
N GLN A 148 -6.83 18.71 -15.72
CA GLN A 148 -7.81 19.81 -15.61
C GLN A 148 -8.71 19.67 -14.38
N ASN A 149 -9.08 18.44 -14.01
CA ASN A 149 -9.78 18.17 -12.74
C ASN A 149 -8.93 18.55 -11.52
N TYR A 150 -7.64 18.21 -11.50
CA TYR A 150 -6.72 18.63 -10.44
C TYR A 150 -6.60 20.17 -10.34
N LEU A 151 -6.59 20.88 -11.46
CA LEU A 151 -6.54 22.34 -11.47
C LEU A 151 -7.84 22.96 -10.94
N SER A 152 -9.00 22.39 -11.29
CA SER A 152 -10.30 22.94 -10.95
C SER A 152 -10.82 22.55 -9.56
N CYS A 153 -10.42 21.39 -9.02
CA CYS A 153 -10.94 20.91 -7.73
C CYS A 153 -10.47 21.71 -6.51
N GLY A 154 -9.43 22.53 -6.66
CA GLY A 154 -8.88 23.37 -5.58
C GLY A 154 -8.10 22.62 -4.48
N LEU A 155 -7.99 21.29 -4.57
CA LEU A 155 -7.27 20.47 -3.59
C LEU A 155 -5.77 20.42 -3.90
N LYS A 156 -4.93 20.66 -2.90
CA LYS A 156 -3.45 20.63 -3.03
C LYS A 156 -2.76 19.59 -2.15
N ARG A 157 -3.46 19.09 -1.13
CA ARG A 157 -3.03 18.01 -0.25
C ARG A 157 -4.25 17.24 0.23
N ARG A 158 -4.04 15.98 0.61
CA ARG A 158 -5.04 15.19 1.32
C ARG A 158 -5.18 15.72 2.76
N ASP A 159 -6.41 15.91 3.24
CA ASP A 159 -6.72 16.35 4.60
C ASP A 159 -8.07 15.80 5.04
N ASP A 160 -8.09 14.52 5.41
CA ASP A 160 -9.32 13.81 5.78
C ASP A 160 -9.94 14.39 7.06
N ALA A 161 -9.12 14.93 7.96
CA ALA A 161 -9.57 15.60 9.19
C ALA A 161 -10.36 16.87 8.88
N PHE A 162 -9.86 17.70 7.96
CA PHE A 162 -10.59 18.87 7.49
C PHE A 162 -11.93 18.51 6.83
N GLU A 163 -11.95 17.47 5.99
CA GLU A 163 -13.21 16.98 5.39
C GLU A 163 -14.19 16.46 6.44
N MET A 164 -13.71 15.74 7.46
CA MET A 164 -14.55 15.26 8.57
C MET A 164 -15.17 16.40 9.37
N LYS A 165 -14.41 17.49 9.60
CA LYS A 165 -14.89 18.69 10.32
C LYS A 165 -16.04 19.42 9.61
N LYS A 166 -16.19 19.27 8.28
CA LYS A 166 -17.36 19.80 7.56
C LYS A 166 -18.67 19.10 7.96
N ILE A 167 -18.58 17.84 8.40
CA ILE A 167 -19.72 17.02 8.83
C ILE A 167 -19.90 17.10 10.35
N ASN A 168 -18.80 17.01 11.10
CA ASN A 168 -18.79 17.11 12.55
C ASN A 168 -17.75 18.16 13.00
N PRO A 169 -18.17 19.42 13.23
CA PRO A 169 -17.26 20.51 13.57
C PRO A 169 -16.41 20.29 14.82
N GLU A 170 -16.92 19.52 15.78
CA GLU A 170 -16.24 19.21 17.05
C GLU A 170 -15.31 17.99 16.94
N TRP A 171 -15.21 17.36 15.77
CA TRP A 171 -14.32 16.21 15.58
C TRP A 171 -12.87 16.65 15.67
N GLU A 172 -12.08 15.98 16.51
CA GLU A 172 -10.62 16.15 16.55
C GLU A 172 -9.91 14.83 16.28
N PHE A 173 -8.74 14.92 15.66
CA PHE A 173 -7.88 13.78 15.47
C PHE A 173 -7.37 13.29 16.82
N MET A 174 -7.44 11.97 17.01
CA MET A 174 -6.89 11.29 18.17
C MET A 174 -6.04 10.15 17.65
N ASP A 175 -4.83 10.00 18.17
CA ASP A 175 -3.95 8.90 17.79
C ASP A 175 -4.61 7.54 18.05
N THR A 176 -5.32 7.42 19.17
CA THR A 176 -6.16 6.28 19.51
C THR A 176 -7.50 6.80 20.01
N ARG A 177 -8.60 6.33 19.41
CA ARG A 177 -9.97 6.70 19.82
C ARG A 177 -10.63 5.65 20.71
N TYR A 178 -10.25 4.38 20.55
CA TYR A 178 -10.80 3.20 21.23
C TYR A 178 -9.68 2.28 21.68
#